data_AF-A0A371PGL7-F1
#
_entry.id   AF-A0A371PGL7-F1
#
_cell.length_a   1.000
_cell.length_b   1.000
_cell.length_c   1.000
_cell.angle_alpha   90.00
_cell.angle_beta   90.00
_cell.angle_gamma   90.00
#
_symmetry.space_group_name_H-M   'P 1'
#
loop_
_entity.id
_entity.type
_entity.pdbx_description
1 polymer ?
#
loop_
_entity_poly.entity_id
_entity_poly.type
_entity_poly.pdbx_seq_one_letter_code
_entity_poly.pdbx_strand_id
1 'polypeptide(L)'
;MTKDYVWGIFVANSSSHFPNFFPIGMYTTRELAMKQIKALPREHHYQLLQMPLNNSFAYYHKKSGELVGMDAIHHEHFHFGDGS
;
A
#
# COMPACT_ATOMS: atom_id res chain seq x y z
N MET A 1 -3.98 0.70 24.14
CA MET A 1 -4.93 0.62 23.01
C MET A 1 -4.32 -0.31 21.98
N THR A 2 -5.00 -1.42 21.68
CA THR A 2 -4.65 -2.27 20.54
C THR A 2 -4.63 -1.39 19.30
N LYS A 3 -3.56 -1.47 18.49
CA LYS A 3 -3.46 -0.62 17.31
C LYS A 3 -4.52 -1.07 16.30
N ASP A 4 -5.57 -0.27 16.10
CA ASP A 4 -6.65 -0.53 15.16
C ASP A 4 -6.15 -0.27 13.73
N TYR A 5 -5.30 -1.15 13.23
CA TYR A 5 -4.88 -1.13 11.83
C TYR A 5 -5.22 -2.43 11.14
N VAL A 6 -5.24 -2.38 9.82
CA VAL A 6 -5.26 -3.53 8.94
C VAL A 6 -4.09 -3.45 7.97
N TRP A 7 -3.72 -4.58 7.41
CA TRP A 7 -2.66 -4.69 6.42
C TRP A 7 -3.28 -4.74 5.03
N GLY A 8 -3.07 -3.69 4.25
CA GLY A 8 -3.59 -3.58 2.88
C GLY A 8 -2.51 -3.94 1.87
N ILE A 9 -2.85 -4.79 0.90
CA ILE A 9 -1.99 -5.04 -0.26
C ILE A 9 -2.51 -4.20 -1.42
N PHE A 10 -1.58 -3.51 -2.08
CA PHE A 10 -1.83 -2.71 -3.25
C PHE A 10 -0.91 -3.16 -4.38
N VAL A 11 -1.42 -3.17 -5.60
CA VAL A 11 -0.56 -3.25 -6.79
C VAL A 11 -0.16 -1.85 -7.21
N ALA A 12 1.14 -1.64 -7.41
CA ALA A 12 1.71 -0.41 -7.90
C ALA A 12 2.01 -0.55 -9.40
N ASN A 13 1.32 0.24 -10.23
CA ASN A 13 1.65 0.35 -11.65
C ASN A 13 2.74 1.43 -11.84
N SER A 14 3.68 1.21 -12.76
CA SER A 14 4.84 2.08 -13.04
C SER A 14 4.49 3.39 -13.74
N SER A 15 3.21 3.67 -13.99
CA SER A 15 2.75 4.98 -14.44
C SER A 15 3.22 6.08 -13.47
N SER A 16 3.47 7.27 -13.99
CA SER A 16 3.99 8.42 -13.23
C SER A 16 2.91 9.26 -12.54
N HIS A 17 1.63 8.96 -12.75
CA HIS A 17 0.51 9.78 -12.25
C HIS A 17 -0.31 9.07 -11.16
N PHE A 18 -0.30 9.61 -9.94
CA PHE A 18 -1.20 9.16 -8.88
C PHE A 18 -2.68 9.35 -9.29
N PRO A 19 -3.59 8.41 -8.98
CA PRO A 19 -3.34 7.13 -8.32
C PRO A 19 -3.02 5.99 -9.31
N ASN A 20 -1.85 5.37 -9.16
CA ASN A 20 -1.49 4.09 -9.80
C ASN A 20 -1.50 2.93 -8.80
N PHE A 21 -2.41 3.01 -7.84
CA PHE A 21 -2.50 2.12 -6.69
C PHE A 21 -3.88 1.49 -6.65
N PHE A 22 -3.93 0.17 -6.84
CA PHE A 22 -5.19 -0.56 -6.76
C PHE A 22 -5.17 -1.49 -5.54
N PRO A 23 -6.15 -1.39 -4.62
CA PRO A 23 -6.25 -2.29 -3.49
C PRO A 23 -6.63 -3.70 -3.97
N ILE A 24 -5.94 -4.72 -3.47
CA ILE A 24 -6.20 -6.12 -3.84
C ILE A 24 -6.52 -7.02 -2.64
N GLY A 25 -6.30 -6.56 -1.41
CA GLY A 25 -6.71 -7.30 -0.22
C GLY A 25 -6.44 -6.54 1.08
N MET A 26 -7.22 -6.85 2.12
CA MET A 26 -7.12 -6.27 3.46
C MET A 26 -7.10 -7.39 4.50
N TYR A 27 -6.15 -7.34 5.43
CA TYR A 27 -5.87 -8.42 6.36
C TYR A 27 -5.72 -7.91 7.78
N THR A 28 -6.14 -8.72 8.76
CA THR A 28 -6.03 -8.36 10.17
C THR A 28 -4.60 -8.45 10.70
N THR A 29 -3.74 -9.26 10.06
CA THR A 29 -2.33 -9.41 10.45
C THR A 29 -1.39 -9.33 9.25
N ARG A 30 -0.13 -8.99 9.53
CA ARG A 30 0.92 -8.91 8.51
C ARG A 30 1.17 -10.28 7.89
N GLU A 31 1.13 -11.33 8.69
CA GLU A 31 1.40 -12.71 8.29
C GLU A 31 0.38 -13.20 7.25
N LEU A 32 -0.90 -12.87 7.43
CA LEU A 32 -1.95 -13.19 6.48
C LEU A 32 -1.74 -12.47 5.15
N ALA A 33 -1.42 -11.17 5.20
CA ALA A 33 -1.11 -10.39 3.99
C ALA A 33 0.14 -10.95 3.27
N MET A 34 1.19 -11.27 4.01
CA MET A 34 2.43 -11.85 3.46
C MET A 34 2.20 -13.21 2.83
N LYS A 35 1.32 -14.05 3.41
CA LYS A 35 0.92 -15.32 2.80
C LYS A 35 0.27 -15.09 1.43
N GLN A 36 -0.57 -14.07 1.32
CA GLN A 36 -1.17 -13.70 0.03
C GLN A 36 -0.11 -13.19 -0.95
N ILE A 37 0.75 -12.23 -0.55
CA ILE A 37 1.79 -11.67 -1.44
C ILE A 37 2.65 -12.77 -2.07
N LYS A 38 3.04 -13.78 -1.28
CA LYS A 38 3.83 -14.93 -1.75
C LYS A 38 3.13 -15.78 -2.81
N ALA A 39 1.79 -15.74 -2.87
CA ALA A 39 0.96 -16.47 -3.82
C ALA A 39 0.56 -15.64 -5.06
N LEU A 40 0.85 -14.34 -5.07
CA LEU A 40 0.50 -13.45 -6.18
C LEU A 40 1.46 -13.61 -7.37
N PRO A 41 1.01 -13.28 -8.60
CA PRO A 41 1.88 -13.24 -9.78
C PRO A 41 3.09 -12.34 -9.58
N ARG A 42 4.27 -12.75 -10.08
CA ARG A 42 5.54 -12.01 -9.90
C ARG A 42 5.78 -10.92 -10.96
N GLU A 43 4.81 -10.66 -11.81
CA GLU A 43 4.89 -9.69 -12.91
C GLU A 43 4.55 -8.25 -12.47
N HIS A 44 4.20 -8.08 -11.19
CA HIS A 44 3.78 -6.80 -10.65
C HIS A 44 4.55 -6.44 -9.39
N HIS A 45 4.66 -5.14 -9.15
CA HIS A 45 5.12 -4.61 -7.87
C HIS A 45 3.96 -4.51 -6.90
N TYR A 46 4.15 -5.06 -5.70
CA TYR A 46 3.17 -4.96 -4.62
C TYR A 46 3.70 -4.07 -3.52
N GLN A 47 2.78 -3.35 -2.89
CA GLN A 47 3.04 -2.62 -1.66
C GLN A 47 2.14 -3.16 -0.56
N LEU A 48 2.73 -3.36 0.60
CA LEU A 48 2.02 -3.75 1.81
C LEU A 48 2.02 -2.55 2.75
N LEU A 49 0.82 -2.06 3.08
CA LEU A 49 0.64 -0.87 3.88
C LEU A 49 -0.03 -1.23 5.20
N GLN A 50 0.46 -0.68 6.31
CA GLN A 50 -0.26 -0.71 7.58
C GLN A 50 -1.25 0.46 7.60
N MET A 51 -2.52 0.15 7.39
CA MET A 51 -3.62 1.10 7.21
C MET A 51 -4.32 1.35 8.55
N PRO A 52 -4.29 2.57 9.10
CA PRO A 52 -4.98 2.87 10.35
C PRO A 52 -6.49 2.94 10.10
N LEU A 53 -7.26 2.30 10.97
CA LEU A 53 -8.72 2.41 10.97
C LEU A 53 -9.14 3.73 11.60
N ASN A 54 -10.24 4.30 11.10
CA ASN A 54 -10.85 5.53 11.61
C ASN A 54 -9.92 6.76 11.64
N ASN A 55 -8.82 6.74 10.88
CA ASN A 55 -7.88 7.85 10.78
C ASN A 55 -7.67 8.19 9.30
N SER A 56 -7.71 9.47 8.97
CA SER A 56 -7.32 9.95 7.65
C SER A 56 -5.80 9.93 7.55
N PHE A 57 -5.29 9.38 6.45
CA PHE A 57 -3.87 9.36 6.09
C PHE A 57 -3.63 10.07 4.75
N ALA A 58 -4.62 10.81 4.24
CA ALA A 58 -4.51 11.52 2.98
C ALA A 58 -3.54 12.70 3.08
N TYR A 59 -2.61 12.80 2.11
CA TYR A 59 -1.69 13.93 2.01
C TYR A 59 -2.09 14.86 0.86
N TYR A 60 -2.52 16.07 1.22
CA TYR A 60 -2.90 17.11 0.27
C TYR A 60 -1.77 18.13 0.12
N HIS A 61 -1.44 18.51 -1.12
CA HIS A 61 -0.50 19.58 -1.38
C HIS A 61 -1.09 20.92 -0.89
N LYS A 62 -0.43 21.55 0.08
CA LYS A 62 -0.97 22.71 0.82
C LYS A 62 -1.37 23.91 -0.06
N LYS A 63 -0.75 24.08 -1.23
CA LYS A 63 -1.02 25.22 -2.13
C LYS A 63 -2.07 24.92 -3.20
N SER A 64 -2.02 23.73 -3.81
CA SER A 64 -2.96 23.36 -4.90
C SER A 64 -4.22 22.66 -4.38
N GLY A 65 -4.19 22.14 -3.15
CA GLY A 65 -5.29 21.33 -2.58
C GLY A 65 -5.39 19.93 -3.20
N GLU A 66 -4.49 19.57 -4.11
CA GLU A 66 -4.50 18.26 -4.78
C GLU A 66 -4.11 17.15 -3.80
N LEU A 67 -4.76 16.00 -3.91
CA LEU A 67 -4.34 14.78 -3.25
C LEU A 67 -3.08 14.26 -3.94
N VAL A 68 -1.94 14.32 -3.25
CA VAL A 68 -0.64 13.97 -3.83
C VAL A 68 -0.01 12.73 -3.19
N GLY A 69 -0.64 12.14 -2.19
CA GLY A 69 -0.22 10.86 -1.64
C GLY A 69 -0.87 10.50 -0.32
N MET A 70 -0.14 9.69 0.45
CA MET A 70 -0.50 9.23 1.79
C MET A 70 0.63 9.62 2.75
N ASP A 71 0.28 10.12 3.93
CA ASP A 71 1.23 10.47 5.00
C ASP A 71 1.01 9.58 6.23
N ALA A 72 2.04 9.43 7.05
CA ALA A 72 2.01 8.75 8.35
C ALA A 72 1.57 7.27 8.35
N ILE A 73 1.75 6.53 7.25
CA ILE A 73 1.51 5.09 7.18
C ILE A 73 2.80 4.30 6.87
N HIS A 74 2.94 3.12 7.50
CA HIS A 74 4.11 2.24 7.30
C HIS A 74 3.97 1.47 5.99
N HIS A 75 5.02 1.50 5.17
CA HIS A 75 5.04 0.94 3.82
C HIS A 75 6.15 -0.11 3.66
N GLU A 76 5.82 -1.24 3.04
CA GLU A 76 6.79 -2.24 2.60
C GLU A 76 6.65 -2.46 1.09
N HIS A 77 7.77 -2.40 0.38
CA HIS A 77 7.81 -2.56 -1.07
C HIS A 77 8.29 -3.96 -1.44
N PHE A 78 7.52 -4.64 -2.29
CA PHE A 78 7.85 -5.96 -2.82
C PHE A 78 8.04 -5.86 -4.33
N HIS A 79 9.30 -5.80 -4.73
CA HIS A 79 9.68 -5.78 -6.13
C HIS A 79 9.80 -7.22 -6.64
N PHE A 80 8.86 -7.61 -7.49
CA PHE A 80 9.00 -8.79 -8.33
C PHE A 80 9.19 -8.26 -9.77
N GLY A 81 10.39 -8.48 -10.32
CA GLY A 81 10.84 -7.86 -11.57
C GLY A 81 12.35 -7.61 -11.53
N ASP A 82 13.05 -8.50 -12.23
CA ASP A 82 14.48 -8.60 -12.54
C ASP A 82 15.48 -8.43 -11.40
N GLY A 83 16.07 -9.56 -11.04
CA GLY A 83 17.43 -9.55 -10.50
C GLY A 83 18.33 -8.75 -11.43
N SER A 84 19.06 -7.82 -10.82
CA SER A 84 20.40 -7.46 -11.25
C SER A 84 21.39 -8.33 -10.50
#